data_AF-A0A1H8K373-F1
#
_entry.id   AF-A0A1H8K373-F1
#
_cell.length_a   1.000
_cell.length_b   1.000
_cell.length_c   1.000
_cell.angle_alpha   90.00
_cell.angle_beta   90.00
_cell.angle_gamma   90.00
#
_symmetry.space_group_name_H-M   'P 1'
#
loop_
_entity.id
_entity.type
_entity.pdbx_description
1 polymer ?
#
loop_
_entity_poly.entity_id
_entity_poly.type
_entity_poly.pdbx_seq_one_letter_code
_entity_poly.pdbx_strand_id
1 'polypeptide(L)'
;MLDEFIVPWFDSRARILVRNGLKPRFKERVMKSIQWLVKYDLIQDEIELIEWDIRKTKIELKRWERNGDLFNKNRLETAVSQQQRLGQALINLENVLNEKHQLKNDLLELINSFRGLDNQILKMKYIDGLTLEVIAYKLQYSPQYIYNRHAEIKRSLKLLENLSGGG
;
A
#
# COMPACT_ATOMS: atom_id res chain seq x y z
N MET A 1 5.19 -26.49 -1.91
CA MET A 1 6.07 -26.40 -0.73
C MET A 1 6.42 -24.93 -0.56
N LEU A 2 5.52 -24.17 0.08
CA LEU A 2 5.66 -22.72 0.30
C LEU A 2 5.19 -22.46 1.73
N ASP A 3 6.09 -22.62 2.68
CA ASP A 3 5.81 -22.42 4.10
C ASP A 3 7.00 -21.76 4.83
N GLU A 4 7.59 -20.71 4.23
CA GLU A 4 8.73 -19.98 4.86
C GLU A 4 8.72 -18.45 4.62
N PHE A 5 7.56 -17.80 4.62
CA PHE A 5 7.49 -16.32 4.74
C PHE A 5 6.57 -15.86 5.88
N ILE A 6 6.59 -16.60 7.00
CA ILE A 6 6.15 -16.06 8.27
C ILE A 6 7.27 -15.18 8.81
N VAL A 7 7.05 -13.86 8.70
CA VAL A 7 7.93 -12.79 9.16
C VAL A 7 8.46 -13.08 10.58
N PRO A 8 9.79 -13.18 10.81
CA PRO A 8 10.42 -13.56 12.09
C PRO A 8 10.14 -12.65 13.31
N TRP A 9 9.35 -11.59 13.14
CA TRP A 9 9.16 -10.52 14.13
C TRP A 9 8.09 -10.79 15.20
N PHE A 10 7.37 -11.91 15.12
CA PHE A 10 6.20 -12.15 15.96
C PHE A 10 6.52 -12.65 17.38
N ASP A 11 7.63 -13.37 17.59
CA ASP A 11 7.88 -14.08 18.86
C ASP A 11 8.63 -13.23 19.92
N SER A 12 9.59 -12.39 19.51
CA SER A 12 10.36 -11.58 20.46
C SER A 12 9.59 -10.37 21.02
N ARG A 13 8.61 -9.85 20.26
CA ARG A 13 7.84 -8.65 20.63
C ARG A 13 6.78 -8.92 21.68
N ALA A 14 6.21 -10.12 21.74
CA ALA A 14 5.21 -10.49 22.75
C ALA A 14 5.74 -10.33 24.20
N ARG A 15 7.04 -10.58 24.41
CA ARG A 15 7.69 -10.50 25.73
C ARG A 15 7.95 -9.07 26.23
N ILE A 16 8.22 -8.11 25.35
CA ILE A 16 8.48 -6.71 25.72
C ILE A 16 7.17 -5.96 26.06
N LEU A 17 6.04 -6.39 25.49
CA LEU A 17 4.78 -5.66 25.49
C LEU A 17 3.99 -5.69 26.80
N VAL A 18 4.28 -6.64 27.71
CA VAL A 18 3.66 -6.77 29.04
C VAL A 18 4.09 -5.63 30.00
N ARG A 19 5.22 -4.97 29.74
CA ARG A 19 5.86 -4.03 30.69
C ARG A 19 5.23 -2.63 30.76
N ASN A 20 4.40 -2.23 29.79
CA ASN A 20 3.98 -0.82 29.59
C ASN A 20 2.45 -0.53 29.73
N GLY A 21 1.74 -1.20 30.64
CA GLY A 21 0.42 -0.75 31.16
C GLY A 21 -0.80 -0.70 30.20
N LEU A 22 -0.63 -0.87 28.89
CA LEU A 22 -1.73 -1.01 27.93
C LEU A 22 -2.27 -2.45 27.95
N LYS A 23 -3.59 -2.62 28.11
CA LYS A 23 -4.24 -3.94 28.10
C LYS A 23 -3.85 -4.72 26.83
N PRO A 24 -3.37 -5.97 26.93
CA PRO A 24 -2.85 -6.75 25.80
C PRO A 24 -3.80 -6.83 24.59
N ARG A 25 -5.11 -7.02 24.85
CA ARG A 25 -6.15 -7.09 23.81
C ARG A 25 -6.32 -5.82 22.98
N PHE A 26 -6.04 -4.65 23.55
CA PHE A 26 -6.17 -3.36 22.85
C PHE A 26 -5.01 -3.15 21.88
N LYS A 27 -3.78 -3.45 22.33
CA LYS A 27 -2.56 -3.38 21.51
C LYS A 27 -2.62 -4.30 20.30
N GLU A 28 -3.07 -5.55 20.48
CA GLU A 28 -3.11 -6.53 19.41
C GLU A 28 -4.08 -6.14 18.29
N ARG A 29 -5.26 -5.60 18.66
CA ARG A 29 -6.26 -5.17 17.68
C ARG A 29 -5.77 -4.00 16.84
N VAL A 30 -5.21 -2.97 17.49
CA VAL A 30 -4.67 -1.76 16.82
C VAL A 30 -3.49 -2.14 15.93
N MET A 31 -2.61 -3.04 16.37
CA MET A 31 -1.49 -3.53 15.58
C MET A 31 -1.93 -4.20 14.28
N LYS A 32 -2.94 -5.09 14.33
CA LYS A 32 -3.50 -5.73 13.13
C LYS A 32 -4.09 -4.70 12.18
N SER A 33 -4.75 -3.67 12.72
CA SER A 33 -5.34 -2.58 11.93
C SER A 33 -4.30 -1.74 11.18
N ILE A 34 -3.15 -1.51 11.80
CA ILE A 34 -2.08 -0.70 11.21
C ILE A 34 -1.35 -1.48 10.12
N GLN A 35 -1.17 -2.79 10.30
CA GLN A 35 -0.44 -3.63 9.35
C GLN A 35 -1.06 -3.64 7.95
N TRP A 36 -2.39 -3.71 7.84
CA TRP A 36 -3.03 -3.67 6.52
C TRP A 36 -2.94 -2.29 5.88
N LEU A 37 -2.92 -1.20 6.67
CA LEU A 37 -2.82 0.15 6.12
C LEU A 37 -1.44 0.39 5.50
N VAL A 38 -0.37 -0.02 6.21
CA VAL A 38 0.99 0.03 5.65
C VAL A 38 1.10 -0.81 4.38
N LYS A 39 0.51 -2.01 4.37
CA LYS A 39 0.49 -2.86 3.16
C LYS A 39 -0.25 -2.18 2.01
N TYR A 40 -1.37 -1.52 2.29
CA TYR A 40 -2.14 -0.80 1.28
C TYR A 40 -1.32 0.34 0.66
N ASP A 41 -0.67 1.15 1.49
CA ASP A 41 0.18 2.26 1.02
C ASP A 41 1.35 1.74 0.18
N LEU A 42 2.03 0.66 0.61
CA LEU A 42 3.11 0.05 -0.17
C LEU A 42 2.64 -0.45 -1.54
N ILE A 43 1.48 -1.11 -1.61
CA ILE A 43 0.92 -1.57 -2.90
C ILE A 43 0.58 -0.37 -3.80
N GLN A 44 0.08 0.73 -3.22
CA GLN A 44 -0.21 1.95 -3.96
C GLN A 44 1.06 2.60 -4.53
N ASP A 45 2.12 2.73 -3.72
CA ASP A 45 3.41 3.24 -4.16
C ASP A 45 3.99 2.39 -5.30
N GLU A 46 3.90 1.05 -5.20
CA GLU A 46 4.31 0.14 -6.26
C GLU A 46 3.51 0.34 -7.56
N ILE A 47 2.18 0.50 -7.46
CA ILE A 47 1.31 0.80 -8.60
C ILE A 47 1.75 2.10 -9.28
N GLU A 48 1.95 3.18 -8.51
CA GLU A 48 2.36 4.49 -9.04
C GLU A 48 3.71 4.43 -9.76
N LEU A 49 4.67 3.68 -9.21
CA LEU A 49 5.97 3.45 -9.83
C LEU A 49 5.87 2.65 -11.13
N ILE A 50 5.07 1.58 -11.15
CA ILE A 50 4.86 0.78 -12.37
C ILE A 50 4.17 1.61 -13.46
N GLU A 51 3.15 2.40 -13.11
CA GLU A 51 2.51 3.31 -14.06
C GLU A 51 3.49 4.35 -14.62
N TRP A 52 4.40 4.85 -13.80
CA TRP A 52 5.46 5.75 -14.25
C TRP A 52 6.40 5.06 -15.25
N ASP A 53 6.81 3.82 -14.98
CA ASP A 53 7.63 3.03 -15.89
C ASP A 53 6.92 2.72 -17.21
N ILE A 54 5.62 2.44 -17.17
CA ILE A 54 4.76 2.30 -18.35
C ILE A 54 4.76 3.60 -19.16
N ARG A 55 4.55 4.76 -18.52
CA ARG A 55 4.55 6.07 -19.19
C ARG A 55 5.88 6.35 -19.87
N LYS A 56 7.01 6.15 -19.17
CA LYS A 56 8.35 6.29 -19.73
C LYS A 56 8.58 5.37 -20.91
N THR A 57 8.20 4.10 -20.78
CA THR A 57 8.38 3.08 -21.84
C THR A 57 7.55 3.43 -23.08
N LYS A 58 6.30 3.92 -22.91
CA LYS A 58 5.46 4.40 -24.01
C LYS A 58 6.07 5.61 -24.72
N ILE A 59 6.67 6.55 -23.99
CA ILE A 59 7.38 7.70 -24.59
C ILE A 59 8.60 7.23 -25.38
N GLU A 60 9.40 6.32 -24.82
CA GLU A 60 10.57 5.78 -25.50
C GLU A 60 10.16 4.98 -26.75
N LEU A 61 9.12 4.16 -26.69
CA LEU A 61 8.62 3.41 -27.84
C LEU A 61 8.25 4.33 -29.00
N LYS A 62 7.58 5.47 -28.75
CA LYS A 62 7.25 6.46 -29.78
C LYS A 62 8.48 7.01 -30.51
N ARG A 63 9.63 7.10 -29.83
CA ARG A 63 10.89 7.54 -30.46
C ARG A 63 11.45 6.51 -31.42
N TRP A 64 11.16 5.23 -31.17
CA TRP A 64 11.52 4.10 -32.02
C TRP A 64 10.47 3.77 -33.07
N GLU A 65 9.25 4.34 -33.04
CA GLU A 65 8.22 4.16 -34.06
C GLU A 65 8.53 4.91 -35.37
N ARG A 66 7.78 4.59 -36.44
CA ARG A 66 7.90 5.27 -37.74
C ARG A 66 7.74 6.79 -37.56
N ASN A 67 8.71 7.56 -38.04
CA ASN A 67 8.86 9.01 -37.87
C ASN A 67 9.45 9.47 -36.52
N GLY A 68 9.77 8.57 -35.60
CA GLY A 68 10.47 8.87 -34.35
C GLY A 68 11.94 9.23 -34.59
N ASP A 69 12.51 10.03 -33.68
CA ASP A 69 13.89 10.52 -33.81
C ASP A 69 14.92 9.38 -33.77
N LEU A 70 14.69 8.36 -32.95
CA LEU A 70 15.56 7.19 -32.86
C LEU A 70 15.35 6.22 -34.04
N PHE A 71 14.13 6.08 -34.54
CA PHE A 71 13.87 5.31 -35.76
C PHE A 71 14.64 5.88 -36.96
N ASN A 72 14.57 7.20 -37.17
CA ASN A 72 15.18 7.86 -38.33
C ASN A 72 16.72 7.90 -38.26
N LYS A 73 17.31 7.78 -37.07
CA LYS A 73 18.77 7.80 -36.86
C LYS A 73 19.44 6.42 -36.89
N ASN A 74 18.66 5.35 -36.93
CA ASN A 74 19.17 3.98 -36.82
C ASN A 74 18.75 3.12 -38.02
N ARG A 75 19.39 1.95 -38.17
CA ARG A 75 18.99 0.96 -39.16
C ARG A 75 17.61 0.40 -38.82
N LEU A 76 16.85 0.02 -39.84
CA LEU A 76 15.50 -0.55 -39.68
C LEU A 76 15.50 -1.76 -38.73
N GLU A 77 16.46 -2.67 -38.89
CA GLU A 77 16.62 -3.86 -38.04
C GLU A 77 16.77 -3.49 -36.56
N THR A 78 17.59 -2.48 -36.26
CA THR A 78 17.80 -1.97 -34.90
C THR A 78 16.51 -1.38 -34.35
N ALA A 79 15.80 -0.57 -35.14
CA ALA A 79 14.56 0.04 -34.70
C ALA A 79 13.47 -0.99 -34.43
N VAL A 80 13.30 -1.99 -35.30
CA VAL A 80 12.35 -3.09 -35.12
C VAL A 80 12.69 -3.91 -33.87
N SER A 81 13.97 -4.23 -33.65
CA SER A 81 14.41 -4.95 -32.45
C SER A 81 14.09 -4.17 -31.17
N GLN A 82 14.31 -2.85 -31.16
CA GLN A 82 13.98 -2.01 -30.01
C GLN A 82 12.47 -1.90 -29.79
N GLN A 83 11.68 -1.74 -30.85
CA GLN A 83 10.22 -1.76 -30.77
C GLN A 83 9.71 -3.06 -30.15
N GLN A 84 10.22 -4.21 -30.60
CA GLN A 84 9.85 -5.52 -30.04
C GLN A 84 10.21 -5.63 -28.55
N ARG A 85 11.44 -5.24 -28.18
CA ARG A 85 11.91 -5.27 -26.79
C ARG A 85 11.05 -4.39 -25.88
N LEU A 86 10.79 -3.15 -26.29
CA LEU A 86 9.99 -2.20 -25.53
C LEU A 86 8.51 -2.60 -25.48
N GLY A 87 7.97 -3.14 -26.57
CA GLY A 87 6.62 -3.69 -26.61
C GLY A 87 6.45 -4.87 -25.64
N GLN A 88 7.40 -5.81 -25.62
CA GLN A 88 7.37 -6.91 -24.66
C GLN A 88 7.52 -6.42 -23.21
N ALA A 89 8.41 -5.46 -22.96
CA ALA A 89 8.54 -4.85 -21.64
C ALA A 89 7.24 -4.19 -21.19
N LEU A 90 6.53 -3.53 -22.11
CA LEU A 90 5.25 -2.89 -21.82
C LEU A 90 4.17 -3.91 -21.44
N ILE A 91 4.05 -5.00 -22.20
CA ILE A 91 3.13 -6.11 -21.89
C ILE A 91 3.42 -6.66 -20.48
N ASN A 92 4.69 -6.88 -20.16
CA ASN A 92 5.08 -7.39 -18.86
C ASN A 92 4.72 -6.42 -17.73
N LEU A 93 5.00 -5.12 -17.91
CA LEU A 93 4.63 -4.09 -16.93
C LEU A 93 3.11 -3.98 -16.74
N GLU A 94 2.33 -4.05 -17.82
CA GLU A 94 0.87 -4.01 -17.75
C GLU A 94 0.29 -5.25 -17.04
N ASN A 95 0.88 -6.43 -17.24
CA ASN A 95 0.52 -7.64 -16.49
C ASN A 95 0.81 -7.49 -14.99
N VAL A 96 2.01 -7.04 -14.63
CA VAL A 96 2.38 -6.80 -13.22
C VAL A 96 1.49 -5.75 -12.58
N LEU A 97 1.16 -4.66 -13.31
CA LEU A 97 0.23 -3.65 -12.83
C LEU A 97 -1.16 -4.25 -12.53
N ASN A 98 -1.66 -5.11 -13.40
CA ASN A 98 -2.93 -5.81 -13.18
C ASN A 98 -2.88 -6.71 -11.94
N GLU A 99 -1.81 -7.48 -11.75
CA GLU A 99 -1.61 -8.29 -10.54
C GLU A 99 -1.61 -7.43 -9.27
N LYS A 100 -0.95 -6.27 -9.29
CA LYS A 100 -0.93 -5.34 -8.15
C LYS A 100 -2.32 -4.74 -7.87
N HIS A 101 -3.08 -4.41 -8.90
CA HIS A 101 -4.47 -3.97 -8.73
C HIS A 101 -5.35 -5.07 -8.11
N GLN A 102 -5.19 -6.33 -8.52
CA GLN A 102 -5.92 -7.44 -7.90
C GLN A 102 -5.52 -7.61 -6.43
N LEU A 103 -4.22 -7.59 -6.12
CA LEU A 103 -3.74 -7.68 -4.75
C LEU A 103 -4.29 -6.54 -3.86
N LYS A 104 -4.37 -5.32 -4.40
CA LYS A 104 -4.99 -4.18 -3.73
C LYS A 104 -6.47 -4.43 -3.45
N ASN A 105 -7.21 -4.96 -4.42
CA ASN A 105 -8.63 -5.27 -4.29
C ASN A 105 -8.87 -6.36 -3.23
N ASP A 106 -8.11 -7.45 -3.26
CA ASP A 106 -8.18 -8.52 -2.26
C ASP A 106 -7.92 -7.98 -0.84
N LEU A 107 -6.94 -7.09 -0.70
CA LEU A 107 -6.65 -6.44 0.56
C LEU A 107 -7.82 -5.55 1.01
N LEU A 108 -8.43 -4.80 0.10
CA LEU A 108 -9.61 -3.97 0.41
C LEU A 108 -10.81 -4.81 0.83
N GLU A 109 -11.06 -5.95 0.19
CA GLU A 109 -12.11 -6.89 0.60
C GLU A 109 -11.88 -7.41 2.01
N LEU A 110 -10.64 -7.82 2.32
CA LEU A 110 -10.25 -8.23 3.67
C LEU A 110 -10.50 -7.11 4.69
N ILE A 111 -10.08 -5.87 4.38
CA ILE A 111 -10.28 -4.71 5.26
C ILE A 111 -11.77 -4.44 5.48
N ASN A 112 -12.60 -4.57 4.44
CA ASN A 112 -14.04 -4.37 4.51
C ASN A 112 -14.74 -5.40 5.41
N SER A 113 -14.16 -6.59 5.60
CA SER A 113 -14.68 -7.59 6.53
C SER A 113 -14.54 -7.19 8.01
N PHE A 114 -13.65 -6.24 8.33
CA PHE A 114 -13.37 -5.85 9.71
C PHE A 114 -14.46 -4.95 10.31
N ARG A 115 -15.11 -5.43 11.36
CA ARG A 115 -16.19 -4.69 12.08
C ARG A 115 -15.70 -3.78 13.21
N GLY A 116 -14.40 -3.75 13.47
CA GLY A 116 -13.84 -2.95 14.57
C GLY A 116 -13.86 -1.46 14.25
N LEU A 117 -14.33 -0.63 15.18
CA LEU A 117 -14.37 0.83 15.04
C LEU A 117 -13.02 1.42 14.59
N ASP A 118 -11.91 0.93 15.16
CA ASP A 118 -10.56 1.41 14.82
C ASP A 118 -10.22 1.16 13.34
N ASN A 119 -10.63 0.02 12.78
CA ASN A 119 -10.45 -0.29 11.35
C ASN A 119 -11.32 0.62 10.47
N GLN A 120 -12.58 0.84 10.86
CA GLN A 120 -13.49 1.71 10.13
C GLN A 120 -12.97 3.15 10.08
N ILE A 121 -12.52 3.68 11.22
CA ILE A 121 -11.92 5.02 11.30
C ILE A 121 -10.68 5.12 10.40
N LEU A 122 -9.78 4.13 10.47
CA LEU A 122 -8.55 4.13 9.66
C LEU A 122 -8.85 4.05 8.16
N LYS A 123 -9.70 3.12 7.74
CA LYS A 123 -10.08 2.97 6.33
C LYS A 123 -10.72 4.26 5.81
N MET A 124 -11.72 4.77 6.51
CA MET A 124 -12.42 5.98 6.06
C MET A 124 -11.51 7.20 6.03
N LYS A 125 -10.53 7.28 6.93
CA LYS A 125 -9.61 8.42 7.00
C LYS A 125 -8.55 8.38 5.92
N TYR A 126 -7.93 7.22 5.70
CA TYR A 126 -6.71 7.10 4.91
C TYR A 126 -6.94 6.50 3.52
N ILE A 127 -7.96 5.65 3.35
CA ILE A 127 -8.34 5.08 2.05
C ILE A 127 -9.44 5.94 1.41
N ASP A 128 -10.53 6.20 2.13
CA ASP A 128 -11.67 6.93 1.56
C ASP A 128 -11.48 8.46 1.59
N GLY A 129 -10.41 8.96 2.22
CA GLY A 129 -10.04 10.38 2.27
C GLY A 129 -10.98 11.28 3.09
N LEU A 130 -11.82 10.71 3.96
CA LEU A 130 -12.84 11.47 4.70
C LEU A 130 -12.26 12.27 5.87
N THR A 131 -12.96 13.34 6.24
CA THR A 131 -12.64 14.10 7.47
C THR A 131 -13.20 13.39 8.71
N LEU A 132 -12.64 13.66 9.90
CA LEU A 132 -13.07 12.98 11.12
C LEU A 132 -14.51 13.34 11.51
N GLU A 133 -14.96 14.54 11.15
CA GLU A 133 -16.33 15.02 11.33
C GLU A 133 -17.31 14.22 10.47
N VAL A 134 -16.98 14.00 9.19
CA VAL A 134 -17.78 13.18 8.27
C VAL A 134 -17.79 11.72 8.73
N ILE A 135 -16.67 11.21 9.23
CA ILE A 135 -16.59 9.85 9.80
C ILE A 135 -17.51 9.73 11.02
N ALA A 136 -17.48 10.70 11.93
CA ALA A 136 -18.36 10.72 13.10
C ALA A 136 -19.83 10.70 12.71
N TYR A 137 -20.22 11.52 11.73
CA TYR A 137 -21.58 11.51 11.19
C TYR A 137 -21.96 10.14 10.60
N LYS A 138 -21.12 9.57 9.73
CA LYS A 138 -21.38 8.28 9.07
C LYS A 138 -21.45 7.11 10.05
N LEU A 139 -20.63 7.12 11.10
CA LEU A 139 -20.60 6.08 12.12
C LEU A 139 -21.58 6.36 13.28
N GLN A 140 -22.36 7.45 13.21
CA GLN A 140 -23.31 7.88 14.24
C GLN A 140 -22.68 8.05 15.64
N TYR A 141 -21.45 8.56 15.68
CA TYR A 141 -20.76 8.95 16.91
C TYR A 141 -20.65 10.47 17.02
N SER A 142 -20.41 10.97 18.23
CA SER A 142 -20.06 12.38 18.39
C SER A 142 -18.70 12.67 17.74
N PRO A 143 -18.50 13.85 17.12
CA PRO A 143 -17.21 14.25 16.58
C PRO A 143 -16.09 14.10 17.62
N GLN A 144 -16.32 14.56 18.85
CA GLN A 144 -15.35 14.46 19.95
C GLN A 144 -14.90 13.03 20.22
N TYR A 145 -15.82 12.06 20.18
CA TYR A 145 -15.48 10.66 20.40
C TYR A 145 -14.55 10.13 19.30
N ILE A 146 -14.84 10.42 18.04
CA ILE A 146 -13.98 10.01 16.92
C ILE A 146 -12.61 10.69 16.95
N TYR A 147 -12.54 11.99 17.29
CA TYR A 147 -11.24 12.66 17.46
C TYR A 147 -10.40 12.01 18.55
N ASN A 148 -10.99 11.77 19.72
CA ASN A 148 -10.30 11.14 20.84
C ASN A 148 -9.81 9.74 20.44
N ARG A 149 -10.67 8.97 19.75
CA ARG A 149 -10.32 7.63 19.32
C ARG A 149 -9.21 7.61 18.26
N HIS A 150 -9.27 8.51 17.29
CA HIS A 150 -8.21 8.68 16.29
C HIS A 150 -6.89 9.08 16.93
N ALA A 151 -6.92 9.97 17.93
CA ALA A 151 -5.74 10.36 18.68
C ALA A 151 -5.11 9.18 19.45
N GLU A 152 -5.92 8.31 20.05
CA GLU A 152 -5.44 7.08 20.70
C GLU A 152 -4.76 6.12 19.71
N ILE A 153 -5.33 5.97 18.51
CA ILE A 153 -4.75 5.15 17.44
C ILE A 153 -3.38 5.73 17.01
N LYS A 154 -3.31 7.05 16.78
CA LYS A 154 -2.05 7.75 16.46
C LYS A 154 -0.99 7.65 17.55
N ARG A 155 -1.38 7.76 18.83
CA ARG A 155 -0.45 7.57 19.95
C ARG A 155 0.11 6.15 19.98
N SER A 156 -0.74 5.17 19.71
CA SER A 156 -0.32 3.76 19.65
C SER A 156 0.67 3.53 18.50
N LEU A 157 0.42 4.14 17.32
CA LEU A 157 1.34 4.13 16.18
C LEU A 157 2.73 4.66 16.55
N LYS A 158 2.80 5.88 17.08
CA LYS A 158 4.07 6.52 17.46
C LYS A 158 4.85 5.71 18.49
N LEU A 159 4.15 5.07 19.43
CA LEU A 159 4.78 4.21 20.42
C LEU A 159 5.40 2.96 19.78
N LEU A 160 4.78 2.39 18.74
CA LEU A 160 5.32 1.24 18.02
C LEU A 160 6.55 1.60 17.17
N GLU A 161 6.51 2.75 16.49
CA GLU A 161 7.66 3.27 15.73
C GLU A 161 8.89 3.43 16.63
N ASN A 162 8.72 4.07 17.80
CA ASN A 162 9.79 4.25 18.77
C ASN A 162 10.36 2.94 19.31
N LEU A 163 9.52 1.89 19.44
CA LEU A 163 9.96 0.56 19.86
C LEU A 163 10.67 -0.21 18.74
N SER A 164 10.42 0.14 17.47
CA SER A 164 11.09 -0.46 16.31
C SER A 164 12.39 0.25 15.90
N GLY A 165 12.53 1.54 16.20
CA GLY A 165 13.71 2.35 15.87
C GLY A 165 14.73 2.49 17.02
N GLY A 166 14.53 1.81 18.15
CA GLY A 166 15.48 1.76 19.27
C GLY A 166 16.41 0.56 19.14
N GLY A 167 17.45 0.69 18.30
CA GLY A 167 18.62 -0.18 18.22
C GLY A 167 19.87 0.67 18.22
#